data_AF-A0A8C6ASU5-F1
#
_entry.id   AF-A0A8C6ASU5-F1
#
_cell.length_a   1.000
_cell.length_b   1.000
_cell.length_c   1.000
_cell.angle_alpha   90.00
_cell.angle_beta   90.00
_cell.angle_gamma   90.00
#
_symmetry.space_group_name_H-M   'P 1'
#
loop_
_entity.id
_entity.type
_entity.pdbx_description
1 polymer ?
#
loop_
_entity_poly.entity_id
_entity_poly.type
_entity_poly.pdbx_seq_one_letter_code
_entity_poly.pdbx_strand_id
1 'polypeptide(L)'
;SDRFYSLFPCCENVTVSEGSCIPIPYPVLFATSFFFLFLPLKKKLDRKFYKDPTNRTLLCDIGHNEEKLGFSYEDIIICLRLALLNEAKEVRAAGLRALRYLIQDSSILQKVLKLKVDYLIARCIDIQQSNEVERTQALRLVRKMITVNASLFPSSVANSLIAVGNDGLQERDRMVRACIAIICELALQNPEVVALRGGLNTILKNVIDCQLSRINEALITTILHLLNHPKTRQYVRADVELEVGTLIFFLVLKYDFKYILLL
;
A
#
# COMPACT_ATOMS: atom_id res chain seq x y z
N SER A 1 42.93 19.99 -29.61
CA SER A 1 42.46 19.16 -28.47
C SER A 1 40.98 19.47 -28.22
N ASP A 2 40.01 19.11 -29.06
CA ASP A 2 39.71 17.87 -29.81
C ASP A 2 39.29 16.67 -28.95
N ARG A 3 38.01 16.65 -28.58
CA ARG A 3 37.01 15.60 -28.89
C ARG A 3 35.85 15.70 -27.89
N PHE A 4 34.63 15.84 -28.43
CA PHE A 4 33.28 15.54 -27.87
C PHE A 4 32.17 16.47 -28.40
N TYR A 5 32.42 17.20 -29.50
CA TYR A 5 31.38 17.48 -30.48
C TYR A 5 31.38 16.35 -31.53
N SER A 6 30.43 15.42 -31.44
CA SER A 6 29.85 14.63 -32.56
C SER A 6 29.27 13.29 -32.09
N LEU A 7 28.05 13.27 -31.55
CA LEU A 7 27.15 12.12 -31.73
C LEU A 7 25.70 12.59 -31.52
N PHE A 8 25.12 12.91 -32.68
CA PHE A 8 23.72 12.99 -33.08
C PHE A 8 22.91 14.29 -32.90
N PRO A 9 22.35 14.81 -34.02
CA PRO A 9 21.69 16.10 -34.11
C PRO A 9 20.16 15.98 -34.20
N CYS A 10 19.51 17.15 -34.09
CA CYS A 10 18.19 17.53 -34.61
C CYS A 10 16.96 16.70 -34.20
N CYS A 11 15.96 17.40 -33.67
CA CYS A 11 14.67 17.52 -34.35
C CYS A 11 13.88 18.70 -33.77
N GLU A 12 13.89 19.79 -34.55
CA GLU A 12 12.85 20.81 -34.55
C GLU A 12 11.48 20.19 -34.88
N ASN A 13 10.42 20.81 -34.35
CA ASN A 13 9.04 20.91 -34.85
C ASN A 13 8.52 19.80 -35.79
N VAL A 14 7.39 19.16 -35.48
CA VAL A 14 6.28 18.97 -36.45
C VAL A 14 5.00 18.47 -35.74
N THR A 15 3.90 19.06 -36.17
CA THR A 15 2.49 18.80 -35.86
C THR A 15 1.93 17.51 -36.48
N VAL A 16 1.00 16.87 -35.74
CA VAL A 16 -0.15 16.01 -36.11
C VAL A 16 -0.36 15.63 -37.58
N SER A 17 -0.51 14.32 -37.88
CA SER A 17 -1.72 13.70 -38.52
C SER A 17 -1.53 12.22 -38.94
N GLU A 18 -2.48 11.39 -38.51
CA GLU A 18 -3.08 10.18 -39.12
C GLU A 18 -2.24 9.05 -39.76
N GLY A 19 -2.51 7.80 -39.33
CA GLY A 19 -2.51 6.64 -40.23
C GLY A 19 -1.66 5.41 -39.86
N SER A 20 -2.34 4.38 -39.34
CA SER A 20 -2.06 2.93 -39.48
C SER A 20 -0.93 2.22 -38.70
N CYS A 21 -1.40 1.21 -37.94
CA CYS A 21 -0.85 -0.13 -37.69
C CYS A 21 0.51 -0.34 -36.98
N ILE A 22 0.35 -0.85 -35.75
CA ILE A 22 1.28 -1.47 -34.78
C ILE A 22 2.33 -2.40 -35.43
N PRO A 23 3.60 -2.36 -34.95
CA PRO A 23 4.10 -3.47 -34.13
C PRO A 23 4.78 -2.98 -32.83
N ILE A 24 4.39 -3.59 -31.71
CA ILE A 24 5.06 -3.52 -30.38
C ILE A 24 6.43 -4.19 -30.54
N PRO A 25 7.59 -3.63 -30.08
CA PRO A 25 7.98 -3.85 -28.68
C PRO A 25 8.96 -2.86 -27.99
N TYR A 26 8.88 -2.86 -26.64
CA TYR A 26 9.78 -2.31 -25.60
C TYR A 26 9.93 -0.77 -25.46
N PRO A 27 9.66 -0.22 -24.25
CA PRO A 27 10.74 0.50 -23.57
C PRO A 27 10.73 0.33 -22.04
N VAL A 28 11.66 -0.49 -21.53
CA VAL A 28 12.08 -0.53 -20.11
C VAL A 28 13.25 0.42 -19.84
N LEU A 29 13.53 1.37 -20.76
CA LEU A 29 14.69 2.27 -20.67
C LEU A 29 14.36 3.76 -20.45
N PHE A 30 13.08 4.14 -20.41
CA PHE A 30 12.69 5.56 -20.26
C PHE A 30 12.45 6.02 -18.81
N ALA A 31 12.54 5.11 -17.83
CA ALA A 31 12.39 5.45 -16.41
C ALA A 31 13.61 6.16 -15.79
N THR A 32 14.69 6.37 -16.55
CA THR A 32 15.90 7.08 -16.12
C THR A 32 15.84 8.60 -16.31
N SER A 33 14.92 9.12 -17.13
CA SER A 33 14.81 10.57 -17.38
C SER A 33 13.95 11.33 -16.38
N PHE A 34 13.16 10.64 -15.55
CA PHE A 34 12.36 11.27 -14.48
C PHE A 34 13.18 11.64 -13.22
N PHE A 35 14.47 11.28 -13.23
CA PHE A 35 15.49 11.66 -12.25
C PHE A 35 15.78 13.18 -12.22
N PHE A 36 15.28 13.94 -13.22
CA PHE A 36 15.54 15.37 -13.37
C PHE A 36 14.70 16.29 -12.47
N LEU A 37 13.52 15.90 -11.98
CA LEU A 37 12.67 16.79 -11.18
C LEU A 37 13.07 16.92 -9.69
N PHE A 38 14.04 16.13 -9.22
CA PHE A 38 14.57 16.15 -7.84
C PHE A 38 15.73 17.14 -7.62
N LEU A 39 15.99 18.03 -8.58
CA LEU A 39 17.18 18.89 -8.66
C LEU A 39 17.50 19.75 -7.40
N PRO A 40 16.53 20.26 -6.62
CA PRO A 40 16.85 21.04 -5.41
C PRO A 40 17.34 20.18 -4.24
N LEU A 41 16.80 18.96 -4.07
CA LEU A 41 17.24 17.99 -3.03
C LEU A 41 18.60 17.36 -3.37
N LYS A 42 18.95 17.31 -4.66
CA LYS A 42 20.20 16.75 -5.17
C LYS A 42 21.46 17.50 -4.74
N LYS A 43 21.46 18.84 -4.72
CA LYS A 43 22.67 19.64 -4.40
C LYS A 43 23.24 19.39 -3.01
N LYS A 44 22.41 19.04 -2.02
CA LYS A 44 22.84 18.81 -0.62
C LYS A 44 23.25 17.34 -0.38
N LEU A 45 22.68 16.39 -1.14
CA LEU A 45 22.98 14.96 -1.05
C LEU A 45 24.23 14.55 -1.89
N ASP A 46 24.55 15.28 -2.96
CA ASP A 46 25.57 14.91 -3.95
C ASP A 46 27.02 14.87 -3.42
N ARG A 47 27.36 15.50 -2.28
CA ARG A 47 28.75 15.41 -1.75
C ARG A 47 29.10 14.06 -1.11
N LYS A 48 28.11 13.25 -0.73
CA LYS A 48 28.34 11.98 -0.02
C LYS A 48 27.98 10.73 -0.82
N PHE A 49 27.26 10.85 -1.94
CA PHE A 49 26.60 9.73 -2.61
C PHE A 49 27.43 9.00 -3.69
N TYR A 50 28.51 9.60 -4.21
CA TYR A 50 29.23 9.07 -5.39
C TYR A 50 30.21 7.91 -5.09
N LYS A 51 30.07 7.17 -3.98
CA LYS A 51 31.06 6.15 -3.57
C LYS A 51 30.64 4.68 -3.56
N ASP A 52 29.37 4.28 -3.79
CA ASP A 52 29.07 2.83 -3.86
C ASP A 52 27.84 2.43 -4.73
N PRO A 53 27.94 1.36 -5.56
CA PRO A 53 26.97 1.00 -6.60
C PRO A 53 25.92 -0.06 -6.20
N THR A 54 25.76 -0.39 -4.93
CA THR A 54 24.73 -1.34 -4.48
C THR A 54 23.53 -0.58 -3.92
N ASN A 55 22.42 -0.62 -4.66
CA ASN A 55 21.22 0.20 -4.48
C ASN A 55 20.36 -0.19 -3.25
N ARG A 56 21.01 -0.44 -2.10
CA ARG A 56 20.41 -0.91 -0.84
C ARG A 56 20.25 0.21 0.19
N THR A 57 20.86 1.38 -0.02
CA THR A 57 21.13 2.31 1.09
C THR A 57 21.06 3.79 0.70
N LEU A 58 19.95 4.21 0.08
CA LEU A 58 19.67 5.64 -0.09
C LEU A 58 19.02 6.29 1.16
N LEU A 59 18.34 5.51 1.99
CA LEU A 59 17.74 5.99 3.25
C LEU A 59 18.24 5.22 4.49
N CYS A 60 18.75 3.99 4.35
CA CYS A 60 19.27 3.23 5.50
C CYS A 60 20.67 3.66 5.98
N ASP A 61 21.56 4.11 5.09
CA ASP A 61 22.94 4.48 5.49
C ASP A 61 23.07 5.93 5.96
N ILE A 62 22.08 6.78 5.65
CA ILE A 62 21.97 8.11 6.23
C ILE A 62 21.05 7.95 7.43
N GLY A 63 21.62 7.54 8.57
CA GLY A 63 20.90 7.52 9.84
C GLY A 63 20.01 8.77 9.94
N HIS A 64 18.71 8.52 10.01
CA HIS A 64 17.58 9.45 9.89
C HIS A 64 17.60 10.51 11.00
N ASN A 65 18.61 11.37 10.99
CA ASN A 65 18.72 12.54 11.88
C ASN A 65 18.46 13.78 11.05
N GLU A 66 17.49 14.59 11.49
CA GLU A 66 17.11 15.88 10.88
C GLU A 66 18.37 16.76 10.64
N GLU A 67 19.36 16.67 11.52
CA GLU A 67 20.64 17.37 11.45
C GLU A 67 21.51 16.98 10.24
N LYS A 68 21.43 15.74 9.75
CA LYS A 68 22.26 15.27 8.61
C LYS A 68 21.66 15.59 7.25
N LEU A 69 20.34 15.69 7.16
CA LEU A 69 19.62 16.02 5.92
C LEU A 69 19.46 17.53 5.76
N GLY A 70 19.42 18.28 6.86
CA GLY A 70 19.30 19.74 6.86
C GLY A 70 17.97 20.23 6.28
N PHE A 71 16.92 19.41 6.41
CA PHE A 71 15.51 19.67 6.09
C PHE A 71 14.64 19.01 7.16
N SER A 72 13.47 19.58 7.45
CA SER A 72 12.53 18.93 8.36
C SER A 72 11.85 17.74 7.68
N TYR A 73 11.38 16.76 8.47
CA TYR A 73 10.56 15.69 7.92
C TYR A 73 9.28 16.20 7.27
N GLU A 74 8.72 17.31 7.76
CA GLU A 74 7.50 17.90 7.22
C GLU A 74 7.70 18.41 5.79
N ASP A 75 8.83 19.09 5.52
CA ASP A 75 9.19 19.56 4.17
C ASP A 75 9.33 18.40 3.19
N ILE A 76 10.02 17.34 3.62
CA ILE A 76 10.22 16.13 2.81
C ILE A 76 8.88 15.48 2.48
N ILE A 77 7.98 15.35 3.47
CA ILE A 77 6.65 14.77 3.29
C ILE A 77 5.82 15.62 2.33
N ILE A 78 5.88 16.95 2.42
CA ILE A 78 5.17 17.87 1.51
C ILE A 78 5.64 17.67 0.07
N CYS A 79 6.95 17.58 -0.17
CA CYS A 79 7.49 17.31 -1.51
C CYS A 79 7.05 15.93 -2.04
N LEU A 80 7.09 14.89 -1.21
CA LEU A 80 6.64 13.55 -1.60
C LEU A 80 5.14 13.51 -1.87
N ARG A 81 4.35 14.32 -1.17
CA ARG A 81 2.90 14.44 -1.39
C ARG A 81 2.57 14.85 -2.81
N LEU A 82 3.36 15.76 -3.40
CA LEU A 82 3.18 16.21 -4.78
C LEU A 82 3.42 15.09 -5.80
N ALA A 83 4.34 14.16 -5.51
CA ALA A 83 4.59 13.01 -6.37
C ALA A 83 3.37 12.08 -6.49
N LEU A 84 2.56 11.98 -5.42
CA LEU A 84 1.32 11.17 -5.41
C LEU A 84 0.18 11.79 -6.24
N LEU A 85 0.28 13.07 -6.57
CA LEU A 85 -0.69 13.78 -7.41
C LEU A 85 -0.32 13.75 -8.90
N ASN A 86 0.86 13.24 -9.25
CA ASN A 86 1.33 13.23 -10.63
C ASN A 86 0.47 12.29 -11.51
N GLU A 87 0.27 12.66 -12.78
CA GLU A 87 -0.48 11.84 -13.75
C GLU A 87 0.24 10.52 -14.11
N ALA A 88 1.58 10.52 -14.07
CA ALA A 88 2.37 9.33 -14.35
C ALA A 88 2.34 8.32 -13.18
N LYS A 89 1.83 7.12 -13.44
CA LYS A 89 1.70 6.04 -12.45
C LYS A 89 3.05 5.58 -11.87
N GLU A 90 4.11 5.67 -12.66
CA GLU A 90 5.49 5.35 -12.27
C GLU A 90 6.00 6.31 -11.19
N VAL A 91 5.65 7.59 -11.32
CA VAL A 91 6.02 8.65 -10.38
C VAL A 91 5.28 8.47 -9.06
N ARG A 92 3.97 8.18 -9.12
CA ARG A 92 3.18 7.87 -7.93
C ARG A 92 3.72 6.63 -7.20
N ALA A 93 4.05 5.57 -7.93
CA ALA A 93 4.65 4.36 -7.37
C ALA A 93 6.01 4.63 -6.69
N ALA A 94 6.86 5.47 -7.31
CA ALA A 94 8.13 5.88 -6.73
C ALA A 94 7.93 6.73 -5.45
N GLY A 95 6.95 7.64 -5.45
CA GLY A 95 6.56 8.44 -4.28
C GLY A 95 6.09 7.57 -3.11
N LEU A 96 5.20 6.61 -3.36
CA LEU A 96 4.74 5.64 -2.35
C LEU A 96 5.90 4.80 -1.79
N ARG A 97 6.82 4.38 -2.67
CA ARG A 97 8.01 3.62 -2.25
C ARG A 97 8.94 4.46 -1.38
N ALA A 98 9.18 5.72 -1.74
CA ALA A 98 10.00 6.64 -0.95
C ALA A 98 9.37 6.91 0.42
N LEU A 99 8.06 7.16 0.46
CA LEU A 99 7.31 7.36 1.69
C LEU A 99 7.40 6.13 2.62
N ARG A 100 7.38 4.92 2.06
CA ARG A 100 7.56 3.68 2.85
C ARG A 100 8.92 3.60 3.53
N TYR A 101 9.99 4.07 2.89
CA TYR A 101 11.32 4.09 3.50
C TYR A 101 11.50 5.25 4.49
N LEU A 102 10.71 6.32 4.35
CA LEU A 102 10.72 7.43 5.29
C LEU A 102 10.07 7.05 6.63
N ILE A 103 8.97 6.29 6.59
CA ILE A 103 8.24 5.88 7.79
C ILE A 103 9.02 4.76 8.50
N GLN A 104 9.85 5.11 9.46
CA GLN A 104 10.52 4.16 10.35
C GLN A 104 9.90 4.13 11.74
N ASP A 105 9.50 5.30 12.24
CA ASP A 105 9.02 5.48 13.61
C ASP A 105 7.61 6.06 13.66
N SER A 106 6.95 5.89 14.82
CA SER A 106 5.61 6.42 15.07
C SER A 106 5.55 7.95 14.98
N SER A 107 6.63 8.67 15.27
CA SER A 107 6.69 10.14 15.19
C SER A 107 6.58 10.63 13.74
N ILE A 108 7.26 9.97 12.80
CA ILE A 108 7.21 10.27 11.37
C ILE A 108 5.82 9.90 10.83
N LEU A 109 5.28 8.74 11.23
CA LEU A 109 3.92 8.34 10.86
C LEU A 109 2.90 9.40 11.29
N GLN A 110 2.99 9.92 12.52
CA GLN A 110 2.12 11.00 12.99
C GLN A 110 2.24 12.27 12.14
N LYS A 111 3.45 12.68 11.75
CA LYS A 111 3.66 13.82 10.84
C LYS A 111 3.00 13.58 9.47
N VAL A 112 3.14 12.37 8.91
CA VAL A 112 2.48 11.98 7.64
C VAL A 112 0.95 12.08 7.75
N LEU A 113 0.38 11.57 8.84
CA LEU A 113 -1.07 11.61 9.09
C LEU A 113 -1.57 13.02 9.37
N LYS A 114 -0.78 13.86 10.05
CA LYS A 114 -1.09 15.28 10.29
C LYS A 114 -1.20 16.05 8.98
N LEU A 115 -0.35 15.75 8.01
CA LEU A 115 -0.34 16.35 6.66
C LEU A 115 -1.37 15.75 5.69
N LYS A 116 -2.25 14.88 6.19
CA LYS A 116 -3.39 14.30 5.45
C LYS A 116 -2.98 13.52 4.19
N VAL A 117 -1.80 12.91 4.22
CA VAL A 117 -1.28 12.08 3.11
C VAL A 117 -2.06 10.78 2.98
N ASP A 118 -2.74 10.34 4.04
CA ASP A 118 -3.59 9.15 4.09
C ASP A 118 -4.70 9.16 3.02
N TYR A 119 -5.30 10.31 2.71
CA TYR A 119 -6.28 10.43 1.63
C TYR A 119 -5.69 10.16 0.24
N LEU A 120 -4.44 10.59 0.02
CA LEU A 120 -3.77 10.34 -1.26
C LEU A 120 -3.36 8.88 -1.39
N ILE A 121 -2.97 8.25 -0.28
CA ILE A 121 -2.71 6.81 -0.24
C ILE A 121 -3.98 6.02 -0.56
N ALA A 122 -5.11 6.38 0.05
CA ALA A 122 -6.41 5.77 -0.23
C ALA A 122 -6.80 5.91 -1.72
N ARG A 123 -6.64 7.12 -2.29
CA ARG A 123 -6.85 7.36 -3.73
C ARG A 123 -5.98 6.44 -4.60
N CYS A 124 -4.71 6.24 -4.26
CA CYS A 124 -3.81 5.35 -4.99
C CYS A 124 -4.19 3.86 -4.89
N ILE A 125 -5.00 3.47 -3.91
CA ILE A 125 -5.51 2.10 -3.76
C ILE A 125 -6.77 1.90 -4.60
N ASP A 126 -7.68 2.88 -4.62
CA ASP A 126 -9.00 2.79 -5.27
C ASP A 126 -8.94 2.92 -6.80
N ILE A 127 -8.03 3.75 -7.35
CA ILE A 127 -7.98 3.96 -8.80
C ILE A 127 -7.53 2.68 -9.50
N GLN A 128 -8.42 2.04 -10.27
CA GLN A 128 -8.13 0.86 -11.09
C GLN A 128 -7.90 1.25 -12.56
N GLN A 129 -6.73 1.83 -12.86
CA GLN A 129 -6.34 2.25 -14.22
C GLN A 129 -4.98 1.65 -14.64
N SER A 130 -4.91 0.36 -14.96
CA SER A 130 -3.67 -0.30 -15.43
C SER A 130 -2.43 -0.07 -14.53
N ASN A 131 -2.66 0.13 -13.23
CA ASN A 131 -1.71 0.65 -12.26
C ASN A 131 -1.40 -0.36 -11.14
N GLU A 132 -1.36 -1.65 -11.48
CA GLU A 132 -1.08 -2.73 -10.52
C GLU A 132 0.21 -2.49 -9.71
N VAL A 133 1.25 -1.92 -10.33
CA VAL A 133 2.52 -1.59 -9.65
C VAL A 133 2.36 -0.50 -8.59
N GLU A 134 1.60 0.54 -8.89
CA GLU A 134 1.29 1.63 -7.96
C GLU A 134 0.51 1.09 -6.76
N ARG A 135 -0.58 0.36 -7.03
CA ARG A 135 -1.42 -0.27 -6.00
C ARG A 135 -0.60 -1.21 -5.12
N THR A 136 0.30 -1.99 -5.71
CA THR A 136 1.23 -2.85 -4.97
C THR A 136 2.14 -2.05 -4.04
N GLN A 137 2.68 -0.91 -4.47
CA GLN A 137 3.48 -0.06 -3.57
C GLN A 137 2.64 0.57 -2.47
N ALA A 138 1.39 0.95 -2.75
CA ALA A 138 0.45 1.46 -1.76
C ALA A 138 0.18 0.40 -0.68
N LEU A 139 -0.20 -0.82 -1.06
CA LEU A 139 -0.45 -1.92 -0.11
C LEU A 139 0.78 -2.25 0.75
N ARG A 140 1.99 -2.20 0.17
CA ARG A 140 3.24 -2.40 0.92
C ARG A 140 3.53 -1.27 1.91
N LEU A 141 3.20 -0.03 1.53
CA LEU A 141 3.28 1.13 2.42
C LEU A 141 2.28 0.98 3.58
N VAL A 142 1.05 0.59 3.28
CA VAL A 142 -0.01 0.37 4.28
C VAL A 142 0.40 -0.71 5.28
N ARG A 143 0.93 -1.85 4.83
CA ARG A 143 1.48 -2.87 5.74
C ARG A 143 2.60 -2.32 6.62
N LYS A 144 3.49 -1.48 6.07
CA LYS A 144 4.54 -0.83 6.87
C LYS A 144 3.94 0.09 7.94
N MET A 145 2.87 0.85 7.63
CA MET A 145 2.18 1.68 8.63
C MET A 145 1.62 0.86 9.79
N ILE A 146 1.00 -0.30 9.49
CA ILE A 146 0.50 -1.24 10.52
C ILE A 146 1.66 -1.73 11.39
N THR A 147 2.76 -2.17 10.78
CA THR A 147 3.93 -2.67 11.53
C THR A 147 4.61 -1.62 12.41
N VAL A 148 4.52 -0.34 12.03
CA VAL A 148 5.12 0.76 12.80
C VAL A 148 4.21 1.16 13.95
N ASN A 149 2.93 1.41 13.68
CA ASN A 149 1.95 1.67 14.73
C ASN A 149 0.51 1.48 14.22
N ALA A 150 -0.10 0.32 14.50
CA ALA A 150 -1.48 0.03 14.13
C ALA A 150 -2.54 0.86 14.89
N SER A 151 -2.22 1.42 16.06
CA SER A 151 -3.18 2.24 16.82
C SER A 151 -3.50 3.57 16.12
N LEU A 152 -2.58 4.07 15.30
CA LEU A 152 -2.72 5.32 14.55
C LEU A 152 -3.27 5.10 13.13
N PHE A 153 -3.74 3.89 12.81
CA PHE A 153 -4.12 3.56 11.46
C PHE A 153 -5.33 4.40 10.98
N PRO A 154 -5.21 5.13 9.85
CA PRO A 154 -6.24 6.06 9.42
C PRO A 154 -7.47 5.34 8.86
N SER A 155 -8.66 5.84 9.23
CA SER A 155 -9.94 5.31 8.71
C SER A 155 -10.10 5.45 7.21
N SER A 156 -9.47 6.45 6.57
CA SER A 156 -9.52 6.68 5.12
C SER A 156 -8.96 5.48 4.34
N VAL A 157 -7.78 4.99 4.74
CA VAL A 157 -7.14 3.82 4.16
C VAL A 157 -7.89 2.54 4.53
N ALA A 158 -8.40 2.43 5.76
CA ALA A 158 -9.21 1.28 6.16
C ALA A 158 -10.46 1.14 5.28
N ASN A 159 -11.19 2.23 5.05
CA ASN A 159 -12.38 2.25 4.20
C ASN A 159 -12.04 1.85 2.76
N SER A 160 -10.94 2.37 2.19
CA SER A 160 -10.49 2.01 0.85
C SER A 160 -10.17 0.51 0.74
N LEU A 161 -9.44 -0.06 1.70
CA LEU A 161 -9.18 -1.51 1.74
C LEU A 161 -10.47 -2.33 1.82
N ILE A 162 -11.40 -1.91 2.68
CA ILE A 162 -12.69 -2.58 2.90
C ILE A 162 -13.56 -2.51 1.64
N ALA A 163 -13.59 -1.37 0.95
CA ALA A 163 -14.31 -1.21 -0.31
C ALA A 163 -13.77 -2.18 -1.38
N VAL A 164 -12.45 -2.22 -1.57
CA VAL A 164 -11.80 -3.18 -2.48
C VAL A 164 -12.09 -4.62 -2.07
N GLY A 165 -12.14 -4.91 -0.76
CA GLY A 165 -12.45 -6.24 -0.24
C GLY A 165 -13.90 -6.69 -0.45
N ASN A 166 -14.86 -5.77 -0.46
CA ASN A 166 -16.28 -6.07 -0.66
C ASN A 166 -16.64 -6.19 -2.14
N ASP A 167 -16.32 -5.18 -2.95
CA ASP A 167 -16.82 -5.08 -4.32
C ASP A 167 -15.84 -5.69 -5.34
N GLY A 168 -14.56 -5.83 -4.97
CA GLY A 168 -13.52 -6.26 -5.91
C GLY A 168 -13.67 -7.70 -6.42
N LEU A 169 -14.45 -8.57 -5.75
CA LEU A 169 -14.78 -9.90 -6.28
C LEU A 169 -15.67 -9.81 -7.52
N GLN A 170 -16.62 -8.88 -7.53
CA GLN A 170 -17.50 -8.64 -8.67
C GLN A 170 -16.72 -8.01 -9.83
N GLU A 171 -15.80 -7.10 -9.50
CA GLU A 171 -14.95 -6.39 -10.47
C GLU A 171 -13.73 -7.22 -10.94
N ARG A 172 -13.60 -8.47 -10.49
CA ARG A 172 -12.47 -9.38 -10.77
C ARG A 172 -11.10 -8.75 -10.46
N ASP A 173 -11.03 -7.93 -9.42
CA ASP A 173 -9.81 -7.28 -8.99
C ASP A 173 -8.83 -8.31 -8.39
N ARG A 174 -7.61 -8.31 -8.92
CA ARG A 174 -6.52 -9.22 -8.50
C ARG A 174 -6.00 -8.88 -7.10
N MET A 175 -6.26 -7.66 -6.61
CA MET A 175 -5.75 -7.17 -5.33
C MET A 175 -6.66 -7.47 -4.14
N VAL A 176 -7.87 -8.02 -4.34
CA VAL A 176 -8.82 -8.35 -3.27
C VAL A 176 -8.17 -9.17 -2.17
N ARG A 177 -7.54 -10.29 -2.53
CA ARG A 177 -6.91 -11.20 -1.55
C ARG A 177 -5.81 -10.50 -0.76
N ALA A 178 -5.05 -9.61 -1.39
CA ALA A 178 -4.01 -8.84 -0.71
C ALA A 178 -4.62 -7.84 0.27
N CYS A 179 -5.72 -7.17 -0.10
CA CYS A 179 -6.43 -6.24 0.77
C CYS A 179 -7.06 -6.96 1.97
N ILE A 180 -7.73 -8.09 1.74
CA ILE A 180 -8.32 -8.90 2.81
C ILE A 180 -7.24 -9.38 3.80
N ALA A 181 -6.09 -9.84 3.31
CA ALA A 181 -4.98 -10.23 4.18
C ALA A 181 -4.51 -9.06 5.07
N ILE A 182 -4.45 -7.84 4.52
CA ILE A 182 -4.08 -6.63 5.27
C ILE A 182 -5.16 -6.26 6.29
N ILE A 183 -6.45 -6.40 5.95
CA ILE A 183 -7.56 -6.17 6.88
C ILE A 183 -7.49 -7.17 8.04
N CYS A 184 -7.18 -8.44 7.77
CA CYS A 184 -6.94 -9.44 8.82
C CYS A 184 -5.76 -9.08 9.72
N GLU A 185 -4.62 -8.67 9.14
CA GLU A 185 -3.45 -8.21 9.90
C GLU A 185 -3.79 -7.01 10.80
N LEU A 186 -4.57 -6.06 10.28
CA LEU A 186 -5.04 -4.89 11.04
C LEU A 186 -6.01 -5.29 12.14
N ALA A 187 -6.95 -6.22 11.88
CA ALA A 187 -7.93 -6.66 12.85
C ALA A 187 -7.29 -7.30 14.09
N LEU A 188 -6.18 -8.01 13.92
CA LEU A 188 -5.44 -8.60 15.05
C LEU A 188 -4.75 -7.56 15.94
N GLN A 189 -4.36 -6.41 15.38
CA GLN A 189 -3.61 -5.37 16.12
C GLN A 189 -4.51 -4.21 16.60
N ASN A 190 -5.51 -3.86 15.82
CA ASN A 190 -6.46 -2.78 16.08
C ASN A 190 -7.87 -3.18 15.57
N PRO A 191 -8.57 -4.06 16.31
CA PRO A 191 -9.88 -4.56 15.90
C PRO A 191 -10.96 -3.47 15.91
N GLU A 192 -10.81 -2.44 16.73
CA GLU A 192 -11.79 -1.35 16.88
C GLU A 192 -12.00 -0.60 15.56
N VAL A 193 -10.92 -0.18 14.90
CA VAL A 193 -10.99 0.54 13.61
C VAL A 193 -11.60 -0.34 12.52
N VAL A 194 -11.34 -1.65 12.54
CA VAL A 194 -11.88 -2.58 11.55
C VAL A 194 -13.37 -2.82 11.77
N ALA A 195 -13.79 -3.05 13.01
CA ALA A 195 -15.19 -3.29 13.37
C ALA A 195 -16.07 -2.07 13.08
N LEU A 196 -15.64 -0.87 13.52
CA LEU A 196 -16.38 0.38 13.29
C LEU A 196 -16.64 0.70 11.81
N ARG A 197 -15.88 0.11 10.89
CA ARG A 197 -16.01 0.30 9.44
C ARG A 197 -16.64 -0.90 8.72
N GLY A 198 -17.11 -1.92 9.45
CA GLY A 198 -17.69 -3.13 8.86
C GLY A 198 -16.68 -4.06 8.20
N GLY A 199 -15.39 -3.94 8.55
CA GLY A 199 -14.33 -4.78 7.99
C GLY A 199 -14.43 -6.25 8.42
N LEU A 200 -15.02 -6.53 9.59
CA LEU A 200 -15.27 -7.91 10.04
C LEU A 200 -16.29 -8.62 9.14
N ASN A 201 -17.40 -7.96 8.80
CA ASN A 201 -18.38 -8.47 7.84
C ASN A 201 -17.73 -8.74 6.47
N THR A 202 -16.84 -7.85 6.04
CA THR A 202 -16.09 -8.00 4.77
C THR A 202 -15.23 -9.27 4.77
N ILE A 203 -14.55 -9.59 5.88
CA ILE A 203 -13.79 -10.84 6.03
C ILE A 203 -14.72 -12.05 5.90
N LEU A 204 -15.89 -12.00 6.56
CA LEU A 204 -16.83 -13.12 6.60
C LEU A 204 -17.47 -13.44 5.26
N LYS A 205 -17.92 -12.42 4.53
CA LYS A 205 -18.38 -12.56 3.15
C LYS A 205 -17.31 -13.23 2.28
N ASN A 206 -16.06 -12.80 2.40
CA ASN A 206 -14.94 -13.39 1.66
C ASN A 206 -14.65 -14.85 2.04
N VAL A 207 -15.01 -15.32 3.24
CA VAL A 207 -14.89 -16.74 3.60
C VAL A 207 -15.91 -17.59 2.84
N ILE A 208 -17.12 -17.08 2.66
CA ILE A 208 -18.21 -17.78 1.97
C ILE A 208 -17.88 -17.95 0.49
N ASP A 209 -17.37 -16.89 -0.13
CA ASP A 209 -17.08 -16.87 -1.58
C ASP A 209 -15.74 -17.53 -1.95
N CYS A 210 -14.81 -17.67 -1.00
CA CYS A 210 -13.50 -18.23 -1.28
C CYS A 210 -13.51 -19.77 -1.29
N GLN A 211 -13.04 -20.35 -2.40
CA GLN A 211 -12.97 -21.81 -2.59
C GLN A 211 -11.68 -22.43 -2.03
N LEU A 212 -10.67 -21.62 -1.69
CA LEU A 212 -9.36 -22.08 -1.26
C LEU A 212 -9.33 -22.32 0.26
N SER A 213 -9.24 -23.60 0.67
CA SER A 213 -9.35 -23.99 2.08
C SER A 213 -8.35 -23.30 3.01
N ARG A 214 -7.09 -23.15 2.59
CA ARG A 214 -6.04 -22.51 3.40
C ARG A 214 -6.30 -21.02 3.65
N ILE A 215 -6.90 -20.33 2.67
CA ILE A 215 -7.25 -18.91 2.83
C ILE A 215 -8.43 -18.80 3.78
N ASN A 216 -9.48 -19.62 3.60
CA ASN A 216 -10.63 -19.62 4.49
C ASN A 216 -10.23 -19.90 5.94
N GLU A 217 -9.34 -20.87 6.15
CA GLU A 217 -8.80 -21.19 7.47
C GLU A 217 -8.12 -19.98 8.12
N ALA A 218 -7.29 -19.23 7.39
CA ALA A 218 -6.65 -18.03 7.90
C ALA A 218 -7.65 -16.90 8.24
N LEU A 219 -8.65 -16.69 7.38
CA LEU A 219 -9.71 -15.71 7.61
C LEU A 219 -10.54 -16.05 8.85
N ILE A 220 -10.97 -17.32 8.97
CA ILE A 220 -11.69 -17.81 10.15
C ILE A 220 -10.85 -17.70 11.40
N THR A 221 -9.57 -18.08 11.34
CA THR A 221 -8.65 -18.01 12.49
C THR A 221 -8.59 -16.59 13.05
N THR A 222 -8.64 -15.58 12.18
CA THR A 222 -8.70 -14.17 12.59
C THR A 222 -9.95 -13.88 13.43
N ILE A 223 -11.13 -14.34 12.98
CA ILE A 223 -12.41 -14.13 13.69
C ILE A 223 -12.45 -14.89 15.00
N LEU A 224 -12.01 -16.15 15.02
CA LEU A 224 -11.92 -16.97 16.23
C LEU A 224 -10.97 -16.34 17.25
N HIS A 225 -9.85 -15.79 16.80
CA HIS A 225 -8.92 -15.08 17.68
C HIS A 225 -9.58 -13.87 18.36
N LEU A 226 -10.37 -13.09 17.61
CA LEU A 226 -11.12 -11.96 18.17
C LEU A 226 -12.20 -12.41 19.16
N LEU A 227 -12.85 -13.55 18.93
CA LEU A 227 -13.84 -14.12 19.85
C LEU A 227 -13.20 -14.71 21.11
N ASN A 228 -11.95 -15.17 21.06
CA ASN A 228 -11.29 -15.82 22.19
C ASN A 228 -11.10 -14.86 23.39
N HIS A 229 -10.72 -13.61 23.13
CA HIS A 229 -10.40 -12.65 24.20
C HIS A 229 -11.58 -11.72 24.54
N PRO A 230 -11.92 -11.49 25.84
CA PRO A 230 -13.11 -10.72 26.23
C PRO A 230 -13.08 -9.26 25.74
N LYS A 231 -11.90 -8.64 25.68
CA LYS A 231 -11.74 -7.25 25.18
C LYS A 231 -12.03 -7.09 23.68
N THR A 232 -11.87 -8.15 22.89
CA THR A 232 -12.06 -8.12 21.43
C THR A 232 -13.39 -8.75 21.01
N ARG A 233 -13.94 -9.65 21.86
CA ARG A 233 -15.23 -10.32 21.63
C ARG A 233 -16.41 -9.36 21.46
N GLN A 234 -16.35 -8.20 22.12
CA GLN A 234 -17.39 -7.16 22.01
C GLN A 234 -17.54 -6.61 20.57
N TYR A 235 -16.46 -6.58 19.79
CA TYR A 235 -16.48 -6.08 18.42
C TYR A 235 -17.14 -7.04 17.44
N VAL A 236 -17.06 -8.35 17.69
CA VAL A 236 -17.65 -9.38 16.81
C VAL A 236 -19.16 -9.47 16.99
N ARG A 237 -19.65 -9.33 18.23
CA ARG A 237 -21.10 -9.42 18.53
C ARG A 237 -21.91 -8.27 17.96
N ALA A 238 -21.32 -7.07 17.86
CA ALA A 238 -22.02 -5.90 17.34
C ALA A 238 -22.27 -5.96 15.82
N ASP A 239 -21.37 -6.59 15.07
CA ASP A 239 -21.40 -6.60 13.60
C ASP A 239 -21.96 -7.89 12.99
N VAL A 240 -21.99 -8.99 13.77
CA VAL A 240 -22.18 -10.33 13.18
C VAL A 240 -23.00 -11.26 14.06
N GLU A 241 -24.32 -11.10 14.07
CA GLU A 241 -25.21 -12.04 14.78
C GLU A 241 -25.79 -13.13 13.87
N LEU A 242 -26.01 -12.87 12.57
CA LEU A 242 -26.62 -13.84 11.66
C LEU A 242 -25.61 -14.72 10.88
N GLU A 243 -24.54 -14.12 10.35
CA GLU A 243 -23.59 -14.86 9.48
C GLU A 243 -22.69 -15.82 10.28
N VAL A 244 -22.40 -15.53 11.55
CA VAL A 244 -21.60 -16.40 12.42
C VAL A 244 -22.27 -17.76 12.63
N GLY A 245 -23.60 -17.81 12.70
CA GLY A 245 -24.33 -19.08 12.83
C GLY A 245 -24.12 -19.99 11.61
N THR A 246 -24.17 -19.42 10.41
CA THR A 246 -23.86 -20.12 9.15
C THR A 246 -22.38 -20.50 9.09
N LEU A 247 -21.47 -19.66 9.56
CA LEU A 247 -20.03 -19.97 9.63
C LEU A 247 -19.72 -21.09 10.61
N ILE A 248 -20.33 -21.10 11.80
CA ILE A 248 -20.22 -22.21 12.75
C ILE A 248 -20.72 -23.51 12.09
N PHE A 249 -21.83 -23.45 11.36
CA PHE A 249 -22.34 -24.60 10.62
C PHE A 249 -21.38 -25.05 9.50
N PHE A 250 -20.76 -24.12 8.76
CA PHE A 250 -19.72 -24.42 7.78
C PHE A 250 -18.43 -24.96 8.42
N LEU A 251 -18.06 -24.45 9.59
CA LEU A 251 -16.92 -24.96 10.38
C LEU A 251 -17.18 -26.39 10.82
N VAL A 252 -18.40 -26.68 11.27
CA VAL A 252 -18.87 -28.01 11.68
C VAL A 252 -18.86 -29.01 10.53
N LEU A 253 -19.25 -28.59 9.32
CA LEU A 253 -19.35 -29.49 8.17
C LEU A 253 -18.06 -29.66 7.37
N LYS A 254 -17.15 -28.68 7.37
CA LYS A 254 -16.00 -28.66 6.46
C LYS A 254 -14.66 -28.97 7.13
N TYR A 255 -14.56 -28.79 8.45
CA TYR A 255 -13.33 -29.00 9.21
C TYR A 255 -13.62 -29.94 10.39
N ASP A 256 -13.40 -31.24 10.19
CA ASP A 256 -13.58 -32.28 11.21
C ASP A 256 -13.14 -31.81 12.60
N PHE A 257 -14.08 -31.88 13.55
CA PHE A 257 -14.02 -31.37 14.91
C PHE A 257 -12.78 -31.85 15.69
N LYS A 258 -11.73 -31.05 15.72
CA LYS A 258 -10.72 -31.08 16.80
C LYS A 258 -10.62 -29.80 17.61
N TYR A 259 -11.19 -28.70 17.14
CA TYR A 259 -10.97 -27.36 17.72
C TYR A 259 -12.16 -26.77 18.49
N ILE A 260 -13.36 -27.37 18.42
CA ILE A 260 -14.53 -26.86 19.15
C ILE A 260 -14.60 -27.39 20.60
N LEU A 261 -13.78 -28.37 21.00
CA LEU A 261 -13.77 -28.89 22.38
C LEU A 261 -12.94 -28.02 23.37
N LEU A 262 -12.57 -26.79 22.99
CA LEU A 262 -11.72 -25.91 23.79
C LEU A 262 -12.29 -24.49 24.00
N LEU A 263 -13.58 -24.33 23.74
CA LEU A 263 -14.41 -23.20 24.22
C LEU A 263 -15.38 -23.70 25.29
#